data_AF-A0A6A4UE24-F1
#
_entry.id   AF-A0A6A4UE24-F1
#
_cell.length_a   1.000
_cell.length_b   1.000
_cell.length_c   1.000
_cell.angle_alpha   90.00
_cell.angle_beta   90.00
_cell.angle_gamma   90.00
#
_symmetry.space_group_name_H-M   'P 1'
#
loop_
_entity.id
_entity.type
_entity.pdbx_description
1 polymer ?
#
loop_
_entity_poly.entity_id
_entity_poly.type
_entity_poly.pdbx_seq_one_letter_code
_entity_poly.pdbx_strand_id
1 'polypeptide(L)'
;MAHPEFSRNVFVNCPFDWDFEPVLKAMLFCVVRFGLRPRVATERNNAGETRIDKIADLIKESEYSIHDLSRCQAREAGEHYRMNMPFELGMDFACRRYGGEPYSRKKILVLEEQKYRYQAALSDLAGIDIVPHEGKYELAVKAVRDWLAAMPGFERIAERKVLSEYEDFQEWYAEKRRADGFVEDDLRNVPVPELLQAMLEWMAAGRPRL
;
A
#
# COMPACT_ATOMS: atom_id res chain seq x y z
N MET A 1 -14.49 1.22 -20.47
CA MET A 1 -15.17 0.38 -19.45
C MET A 1 -14.19 0.14 -18.31
N ALA A 2 -14.66 0.10 -17.06
CA ALA A 2 -13.79 -0.12 -15.92
C ALA A 2 -13.22 -1.55 -15.92
N HIS A 3 -12.04 -1.72 -15.32
CA HIS A 3 -11.40 -3.02 -15.17
C HIS A 3 -12.33 -3.98 -14.37
N PRO A 4 -12.42 -5.28 -14.70
CA PRO A 4 -13.34 -6.21 -14.02
C PRO A 4 -13.14 -6.27 -12.50
N GLU A 5 -11.89 -6.18 -12.05
CA GLU A 5 -11.52 -6.17 -10.63
C GLU A 5 -11.43 -4.75 -10.02
N PHE A 6 -11.95 -3.72 -10.69
CA PHE A 6 -11.82 -2.31 -10.23
C PHE A 6 -12.20 -2.14 -8.76
N SER A 7 -13.34 -2.69 -8.35
CA SER A 7 -13.85 -2.59 -6.98
C SER A 7 -13.14 -3.44 -5.95
N ARG A 8 -12.12 -4.20 -6.35
CA ARG A 8 -11.28 -4.99 -5.46
C ARG A 8 -9.85 -4.51 -5.43
N ASN A 9 -9.42 -3.75 -6.42
CA ASN A 9 -8.06 -3.30 -6.55
C ASN A 9 -7.78 -2.06 -5.67
N VAL A 10 -6.61 -2.07 -5.04
CA VAL A 10 -6.06 -0.97 -4.25
C VAL A 10 -4.73 -0.56 -4.88
N PHE A 11 -4.66 0.63 -5.47
CA PHE A 11 -3.39 1.17 -5.91
C PHE A 11 -2.55 1.57 -4.68
N VAL A 12 -1.34 1.02 -4.56
CA VAL A 12 -0.45 1.32 -3.44
C VAL A 12 0.77 2.07 -3.95
N ASN A 13 0.78 3.37 -3.68
CA ASN A 13 1.85 4.29 -3.97
C ASN A 13 2.63 4.55 -2.68
N CYS A 14 3.69 3.79 -2.42
CA CYS A 14 4.56 4.01 -1.26
C CYS A 14 6.07 3.93 -1.60
N PRO A 15 6.95 4.31 -0.67
CA PRO A 15 8.39 4.03 -0.77
C PRO A 15 8.71 2.53 -0.86
N PHE A 16 9.87 2.21 -1.44
CA PHE A 16 10.41 0.85 -1.56
C PHE A 16 11.82 0.72 -0.97
N ASP A 17 12.22 1.65 -0.11
CA ASP A 17 13.48 1.54 0.62
C ASP A 17 13.37 0.54 1.78
N TRP A 18 14.54 0.04 2.20
CA TRP A 18 14.69 -0.95 3.26
C TRP A 18 14.03 -0.53 4.58
N ASP A 19 14.15 0.75 4.96
CA ASP A 19 13.58 1.26 6.21
C ASP A 19 12.05 1.29 6.17
N PHE A 20 11.45 1.40 4.98
CA PHE A 20 10.00 1.40 4.78
C PHE A 20 9.42 -0.01 4.60
N GLU A 21 10.25 -1.00 4.29
CA GLU A 21 9.81 -2.35 3.96
C GLU A 21 8.87 -2.99 5.02
N PRO A 22 9.13 -2.88 6.34
CA PRO A 22 8.21 -3.42 7.35
C PRO A 22 6.80 -2.81 7.28
N VAL A 23 6.72 -1.50 7.02
CA VAL A 23 5.46 -0.77 6.86
C VAL A 23 4.74 -1.23 5.58
N LEU A 24 5.45 -1.32 4.46
CA LEU A 24 4.91 -1.83 3.20
C LEU A 24 4.31 -3.23 3.37
N LYS A 25 5.08 -4.19 3.90
CA LYS A 25 4.64 -5.58 4.07
C LYS A 25 3.37 -5.68 4.92
N ALA A 26 3.29 -4.94 6.03
CA ALA A 26 2.12 -4.95 6.89
C ALA A 26 0.89 -4.28 6.26
N MET A 27 1.08 -3.19 5.49
CA MET A 27 -0.01 -2.56 4.73
C MET A 27 -0.57 -3.51 3.68
N LEU A 28 0.30 -4.15 2.89
CA LEU A 28 -0.12 -5.13 1.88
C LEU A 28 -0.89 -6.29 2.52
N PHE A 29 -0.39 -6.81 3.64
CA PHE A 29 -1.09 -7.84 4.40
C PHE A 29 -2.49 -7.38 4.82
N CYS A 30 -2.60 -6.17 5.38
CA CYS A 30 -3.88 -5.62 5.81
C CYS A 30 -4.87 -5.52 4.63
N VAL A 31 -4.43 -5.02 3.48
CA VAL A 31 -5.26 -4.95 2.27
C VAL A 31 -5.73 -6.35 1.84
N VAL A 32 -4.83 -7.32 1.74
CA VAL A 32 -5.17 -8.71 1.38
C VAL A 32 -6.13 -9.32 2.40
N ARG A 33 -5.94 -9.04 3.69
CA ARG A 33 -6.79 -9.53 4.77
C ARG A 33 -8.23 -9.03 4.67
N PHE A 34 -8.43 -7.83 4.12
CA PHE A 34 -9.75 -7.28 3.82
C PHE A 34 -10.35 -7.80 2.50
N GLY A 35 -9.72 -8.78 1.85
CA GLY A 35 -10.20 -9.41 0.61
C GLY A 35 -9.95 -8.60 -0.66
N LEU A 36 -9.18 -7.52 -0.54
CA LEU A 36 -8.79 -6.62 -1.61
C LEU A 36 -7.48 -7.08 -2.27
N ARG A 37 -7.16 -6.49 -3.40
CA ARG A 37 -6.00 -6.80 -4.24
C ARG A 37 -5.07 -5.59 -4.28
N PRO A 38 -3.93 -5.62 -3.57
CA PRO A 38 -2.91 -4.60 -3.74
C PRO A 38 -2.41 -4.59 -5.18
N ARG A 39 -2.11 -3.39 -5.68
CA ARG A 39 -1.53 -3.14 -7.00
C ARG A 39 -0.38 -2.16 -6.82
N VAL A 40 0.85 -2.66 -6.78
CA VAL A 40 2.07 -1.84 -6.68
C VAL A 40 2.79 -1.69 -8.02
N ALA A 41 3.50 -0.59 -8.21
CA ALA A 41 4.25 -0.31 -9.44
C ALA A 41 5.31 -1.37 -9.80
N THR A 42 5.88 -2.03 -8.78
CA THR A 42 6.92 -3.07 -8.96
C THR A 42 6.38 -4.42 -9.42
N GLU A 43 5.05 -4.63 -9.47
CA GLU A 43 4.44 -5.86 -9.99
C GLU A 43 4.59 -6.02 -11.52
N ARG A 44 4.77 -4.92 -12.27
CA ARG A 44 4.81 -4.93 -13.75
C ARG A 44 6.18 -4.51 -14.31
N ASN A 45 7.09 -5.47 -14.41
CA ASN A 45 8.41 -5.30 -15.04
C ASN A 45 8.35 -5.50 -16.57
N ASN A 46 7.66 -4.62 -17.30
CA ASN A 46 7.74 -4.55 -18.76
C ASN A 46 8.61 -3.35 -19.22
N ALA A 47 9.71 -3.59 -19.93
CA ALA A 47 10.64 -2.53 -20.37
C ALA A 47 10.10 -1.65 -21.52
N GLY A 48 9.00 -2.04 -22.17
CA GLY A 48 8.44 -1.33 -23.33
C GLY A 48 7.43 -0.22 -23.03
N GLU A 49 7.01 -0.03 -21.77
CA GLU A 49 6.01 0.96 -21.36
C GLU A 49 6.62 2.05 -20.50
N THR A 50 6.16 3.29 -20.67
CA THR A 50 6.61 4.39 -19.80
C THR A 50 6.10 4.17 -18.38
N ARG A 51 6.89 4.61 -17.38
CA ARG A 51 6.49 4.49 -15.97
C ARG A 51 5.18 5.24 -15.69
N ILE A 52 4.98 6.41 -16.31
CA ILE A 52 3.79 7.23 -16.08
C ILE A 52 2.51 6.55 -16.59
N ASP A 53 2.56 5.91 -17.77
CA ASP A 53 1.41 5.19 -18.32
C ASP A 53 1.02 4.02 -17.42
N LYS A 54 2.00 3.27 -16.91
CA LYS A 54 1.76 2.20 -15.95
C LYS A 54 1.06 2.70 -14.69
N ILE A 55 1.52 3.80 -14.10
CA ILE A 55 0.88 4.37 -12.92
C ILE A 55 -0.55 4.82 -13.25
N ALA A 56 -0.77 5.47 -14.40
CA ALA A 56 -2.09 5.87 -14.84
C ALA A 56 -3.04 4.66 -14.98
N ASP A 57 -2.56 3.54 -15.52
CA ASP A 57 -3.33 2.30 -15.63
C ASP A 57 -3.62 1.69 -14.26
N LEU A 58 -2.63 1.60 -13.36
CA LEU A 58 -2.87 1.12 -11.99
C LEU A 58 -3.92 1.96 -11.25
N ILE A 59 -3.87 3.29 -11.40
CA ILE A 59 -4.86 4.22 -10.86
C ILE A 59 -6.26 3.97 -11.44
N LYS A 60 -6.37 3.81 -12.77
CA LYS A 60 -7.64 3.58 -13.46
C LYS A 60 -8.20 2.17 -13.22
N GLU A 61 -7.35 1.20 -12.90
CA GLU A 61 -7.74 -0.16 -12.59
C GLU A 61 -8.17 -0.35 -11.12
N SER A 62 -8.11 0.69 -10.27
CA SER A 62 -8.32 0.58 -8.82
C SER A 62 -9.40 1.54 -8.29
N GLU A 63 -10.37 1.02 -7.53
CA GLU A 63 -11.37 1.84 -6.82
C GLU A 63 -10.75 2.52 -5.58
N TYR A 64 -9.83 1.83 -4.94
CA TYR A 64 -9.16 2.27 -3.72
C TYR A 64 -7.72 2.67 -4.03
N SER A 65 -7.19 3.61 -3.26
CA SER A 65 -5.77 3.96 -3.32
C SER A 65 -5.21 4.29 -1.94
N ILE A 66 -3.96 3.92 -1.71
CA ILE A 66 -3.18 4.27 -0.53
C ILE A 66 -1.92 4.98 -1.04
N HIS A 67 -1.72 6.22 -0.62
CA HIS A 67 -0.53 7.01 -0.96
C HIS A 67 0.25 7.34 0.30
N ASP A 68 1.52 6.97 0.32
CA ASP A 68 2.43 7.30 1.40
C ASP A 68 3.46 8.35 0.93
N LEU A 69 3.52 9.47 1.64
CA LEU A 69 4.33 10.63 1.27
C LEU A 69 5.66 10.72 2.05
N SER A 70 6.01 9.71 2.85
CA SER A 70 7.08 9.75 3.85
C SER A 70 8.49 10.08 3.35
N ARG A 71 8.74 9.93 2.04
CA ARG A 71 10.05 10.18 1.41
C ARG A 71 10.10 11.43 0.55
N CYS A 72 9.09 12.30 0.63
CA CYS A 72 9.09 13.60 -0.03
C CYS A 72 9.94 14.59 0.78
N GLN A 73 11.25 14.39 0.83
CA GLN A 73 12.17 15.23 1.61
C GLN A 73 13.52 15.35 0.89
N ALA A 74 14.08 16.57 0.86
CA ALA A 74 15.50 16.77 0.61
C ALA A 74 16.22 16.60 1.94
N ARG A 75 17.28 15.80 2.00
CA ARG A 75 18.00 15.54 3.26
C ARG A 75 19.02 16.63 3.53
N GLU A 76 19.55 17.25 2.48
CA GLU A 76 20.54 18.33 2.57
C GLU A 76 20.23 19.48 1.60
N ALA A 77 20.76 20.67 1.91
CA ALA A 77 20.64 21.83 1.04
C ALA A 77 21.39 21.56 -0.28
N GLY A 78 20.68 21.65 -1.41
CA GLY A 78 21.23 21.35 -2.74
C GLY A 78 20.88 19.95 -3.25
N GLU A 79 20.27 19.08 -2.44
CA GLU A 79 19.72 17.82 -2.94
C GLU A 79 18.38 18.02 -3.67
N HIS A 80 18.14 17.17 -4.67
CA HIS A 80 16.88 17.15 -5.38
C HIS A 80 15.76 16.55 -4.51
N TYR A 81 14.70 17.33 -4.32
CA TYR A 81 13.49 16.90 -3.65
C TYR A 81 12.68 15.94 -4.54
N ARG A 82 12.50 14.68 -4.12
CA ARG A 82 11.73 13.71 -4.92
C ARG A 82 10.22 14.01 -4.84
N MET A 83 9.66 14.42 -5.97
CA MET A 83 8.24 14.79 -6.14
C MET A 83 7.38 13.68 -6.78
N ASN A 84 7.89 12.45 -6.91
CA ASN A 84 7.15 11.40 -7.60
C ASN A 84 5.88 11.00 -6.84
N MET A 85 5.96 10.76 -5.53
CA MET A 85 4.78 10.35 -4.74
C MET A 85 3.67 11.39 -4.72
N PRO A 86 3.96 12.70 -4.53
CA PRO A 86 2.94 13.75 -4.62
C PRO A 86 2.37 13.90 -6.02
N PHE A 87 3.19 13.72 -7.06
CA PHE A 87 2.73 13.73 -8.44
C PHE A 87 1.74 12.60 -8.72
N GLU A 88 2.07 11.37 -8.33
CA GLU A 88 1.19 10.20 -8.49
C GLU A 88 -0.11 10.35 -7.65
N LEU A 89 -0.06 10.97 -6.47
CA LEU A 89 -1.25 11.36 -5.70
C LEU A 89 -2.10 12.40 -6.43
N GLY A 90 -1.47 13.41 -7.03
CA GLY A 90 -2.16 14.41 -7.85
C GLY A 90 -2.88 13.80 -9.05
N MET A 91 -2.24 12.83 -9.73
CA MET A 91 -2.87 12.06 -10.81
C MET A 91 -4.12 11.30 -10.32
N ASP A 92 -4.06 10.70 -9.14
CA ASP A 92 -5.18 9.93 -8.60
C ASP A 92 -6.35 10.82 -8.18
N PHE A 93 -6.07 11.98 -7.56
CA PHE A 93 -7.09 13.00 -7.32
C PHE A 93 -7.71 13.53 -8.60
N ALA A 94 -6.91 13.76 -9.65
CA ALA A 94 -7.41 14.17 -10.95
C ALA A 94 -8.30 13.10 -11.58
N CYS A 95 -7.90 11.82 -11.52
CA CYS A 95 -8.70 10.68 -11.95
C CYS A 95 -10.06 10.66 -11.24
N ARG A 96 -10.07 10.81 -9.92
CA ARG A 96 -11.30 10.90 -9.12
C ARG A 96 -12.15 12.11 -9.48
N ARG A 97 -11.55 13.28 -9.68
CA ARG A 97 -12.27 14.55 -9.86
C ARG A 97 -12.81 14.75 -11.27
N TYR A 98 -12.11 14.23 -12.28
CA TYR A 98 -12.36 14.51 -13.69
C TYR A 98 -12.64 13.27 -14.55
N GLY A 99 -12.38 12.07 -14.04
CA GLY A 99 -12.57 10.82 -14.79
C GLY A 99 -14.04 10.43 -15.04
N GLY A 100 -14.99 11.01 -14.29
CA GLY A 100 -16.40 10.59 -14.32
C GLY A 100 -16.62 9.24 -13.63
N GLU A 101 -17.76 8.60 -13.87
CA GLU A 101 -18.05 7.26 -13.30
C GLU A 101 -17.23 6.16 -13.99
N PRO A 102 -16.71 5.16 -13.24
CA PRO A 102 -16.87 4.96 -11.79
C PRO A 102 -15.83 5.70 -10.92
N TYR A 103 -14.88 6.42 -11.54
CA TYR A 103 -13.72 7.02 -10.87
C TYR A 103 -14.07 8.08 -9.83
N SER A 104 -15.17 8.81 -10.02
CA SER A 104 -15.77 9.74 -9.05
C SER A 104 -15.94 9.13 -7.65
N ARG A 105 -16.12 7.81 -7.55
CA ARG A 105 -16.34 7.08 -6.30
C ARG A 105 -15.06 6.66 -5.60
N LYS A 106 -13.91 6.80 -6.27
CA LYS A 106 -12.62 6.36 -5.74
C LYS A 106 -12.39 6.88 -4.33
N LYS A 107 -11.81 6.03 -3.50
CA LYS A 107 -11.48 6.32 -2.11
C LYS A 107 -9.96 6.33 -1.98
N ILE A 108 -9.44 7.40 -1.39
CA ILE A 108 -8.00 7.62 -1.28
C ILE A 108 -7.67 7.78 0.21
N LEU A 109 -6.71 6.98 0.69
CA LEU A 109 -6.05 7.15 1.97
C LEU A 109 -4.68 7.78 1.73
N VAL A 110 -4.34 8.79 2.53
CA VAL A 110 -3.02 9.41 2.49
C VAL A 110 -2.34 9.20 3.83
N LEU A 111 -1.13 8.63 3.77
CA LEU A 111 -0.27 8.30 4.89
C LEU A 111 1.00 9.14 4.85
N GLU A 112 1.58 9.34 6.02
CA GLU A 112 2.86 10.03 6.18
C GLU A 112 3.56 9.52 7.45
N GLU A 113 4.89 9.48 7.45
CA GLU A 113 5.64 9.03 8.60
C GLU A 113 5.47 10.00 9.77
N GLN A 114 5.53 11.31 9.52
CA GLN A 114 5.51 12.31 10.60
C GLN A 114 4.43 13.38 10.41
N LYS A 115 3.80 13.75 11.52
CA LYS A 115 2.79 14.80 11.56
C LYS A 115 3.34 16.12 11.02
N TYR A 116 2.51 16.83 10.26
CA TYR A 116 2.75 18.19 9.77
C TYR A 116 3.93 18.38 8.79
N ARG A 117 4.70 17.33 8.45
CA ARG A 117 5.81 17.45 7.48
C ARG A 117 5.34 17.81 6.08
N TYR A 118 4.22 17.24 5.64
CA TYR A 118 3.66 17.50 4.31
C TYR A 118 3.14 18.93 4.12
N GLN A 119 2.73 19.61 5.20
CA GLN A 119 2.16 20.96 5.13
C GLN A 119 3.19 21.98 4.63
N ALA A 120 4.48 21.72 4.84
CA ALA A 120 5.55 22.57 4.35
C ALA A 120 5.76 22.48 2.82
N ALA A 121 5.33 21.39 2.18
CA ALA A 121 5.59 21.13 0.76
C ALA A 121 4.33 21.10 -0.11
N LEU A 122 3.15 20.80 0.47
CA LEU A 122 1.90 20.59 -0.26
C LEU A 122 0.74 21.29 0.46
N SER A 123 0.84 22.62 0.65
CA SER A 123 -0.18 23.43 1.32
C SER A 123 -1.57 23.33 0.68
N ASP A 124 -1.63 23.06 -0.62
CA ASP A 124 -2.90 22.90 -1.36
C ASP A 124 -3.64 21.60 -1.02
N LEU A 125 -2.99 20.67 -0.31
CA LEU A 125 -3.68 19.52 0.31
C LEU A 125 -4.37 19.88 1.63
N ALA A 126 -4.44 21.17 2.00
CA ALA A 126 -5.20 21.64 3.15
C ALA A 126 -6.66 21.14 3.08
N GLY A 127 -7.05 20.36 4.08
CA GLY A 127 -8.37 19.71 4.16
C GLY A 127 -8.40 18.24 3.77
N ILE A 128 -7.28 17.66 3.32
CA ILE A 128 -7.11 16.21 3.24
C ILE A 128 -6.60 15.70 4.59
N ASP A 129 -7.30 14.72 5.15
CA ASP A 129 -6.86 14.05 6.37
C ASP A 129 -5.70 13.11 6.04
N ILE A 130 -4.51 13.46 6.54
CA ILE A 130 -3.29 12.66 6.37
C ILE A 130 -3.00 11.95 7.68
N VAL A 131 -2.96 10.63 7.61
CA VAL A 131 -2.84 9.79 8.80
C VAL A 131 -1.37 9.47 9.06
N PRO A 132 -0.81 9.88 10.21
CA PRO A 132 0.58 9.62 10.54
C PRO A 132 0.78 8.17 11.01
N HIS A 133 1.89 7.53 10.62
CA HIS A 133 2.23 6.17 11.07
C HIS A 133 3.56 6.08 11.86
N GLU A 134 4.31 7.17 12.04
CA GLU A 134 5.54 7.24 12.87
C GLU A 134 6.63 6.22 12.50
N GLY A 135 6.63 5.71 11.28
CA GLY A 135 7.54 4.62 10.86
C GLY A 135 7.18 3.25 11.46
N LYS A 136 6.05 3.15 12.16
CA LYS A 136 5.58 1.93 12.84
C LYS A 136 4.56 1.21 11.98
N TYR A 137 4.81 -0.07 11.69
CA TYR A 137 3.92 -0.86 10.85
C TYR A 137 2.57 -1.09 11.52
N GLU A 138 2.51 -1.13 12.85
CA GLU A 138 1.28 -1.29 13.64
C GLU A 138 0.34 -0.11 13.43
N LEU A 139 0.89 1.12 13.39
CA LEU A 139 0.12 2.33 13.14
C LEU A 139 -0.33 2.42 11.68
N ALA A 140 0.47 1.95 10.74
CA ALA A 140 0.07 1.85 9.34
C ALA A 140 -1.08 0.85 9.15
N VAL A 141 -0.99 -0.34 9.76
CA VAL A 141 -2.08 -1.33 9.79
C VAL A 141 -3.33 -0.74 10.41
N LYS A 142 -3.20 -0.04 11.54
CA LYS A 142 -4.31 0.66 12.17
C LYS A 142 -4.98 1.65 11.20
N ALA A 143 -4.21 2.50 10.54
CA ALA A 143 -4.71 3.50 9.61
C ALA A 143 -5.48 2.87 8.44
N VAL A 144 -4.90 1.87 7.80
CA VAL A 144 -5.54 1.15 6.68
C VAL A 144 -6.81 0.43 7.16
N ARG A 145 -6.75 -0.26 8.30
CA ARG A 145 -7.86 -0.98 8.90
C ARG A 145 -9.02 -0.05 9.23
N ASP A 146 -8.76 1.05 9.93
CA ASP A 146 -9.79 2.00 10.36
C ASP A 146 -10.44 2.69 9.14
N TRP A 147 -9.64 3.02 8.12
CA TRP A 147 -10.12 3.57 6.86
C TRP A 147 -11.05 2.61 6.11
N LEU A 148 -10.67 1.33 5.96
CA LEU A 148 -11.52 0.32 5.31
C LEU A 148 -12.79 0.04 6.12
N ALA A 149 -12.67 -0.12 7.44
CA ALA A 149 -13.79 -0.43 8.32
C ALA A 149 -14.84 0.71 8.43
N ALA A 150 -14.47 1.94 8.06
CA ALA A 150 -15.38 3.07 7.98
C ALA A 150 -16.29 3.03 6.74
N MET A 151 -15.97 2.20 5.74
CA MET A 151 -16.72 2.11 4.49
C MET A 151 -17.77 0.99 4.53
N PRO A 152 -18.94 1.17 3.86
CA PRO A 152 -19.92 0.10 3.73
C PRO A 152 -19.34 -1.12 3.01
N GLY A 153 -19.73 -2.32 3.46
CA GLY A 153 -19.33 -3.58 2.83
C GLY A 153 -18.07 -4.24 3.42
N PHE A 154 -17.30 -3.54 4.25
CA PHE A 154 -16.16 -4.13 4.95
C PHE A 154 -16.49 -4.59 6.38
N GLU A 155 -15.89 -5.71 6.78
CA GLU A 155 -15.99 -6.23 8.14
C GLU A 155 -15.27 -5.32 9.13
N ARG A 156 -15.87 -5.08 10.30
CA ARG A 156 -15.20 -4.39 11.41
C ARG A 156 -14.32 -5.34 12.20
N ILE A 157 -13.09 -5.51 11.72
CA ILE A 157 -12.09 -6.37 12.36
C ILE A 157 -11.34 -5.56 13.44
N ALA A 158 -11.11 -6.15 14.60
CA ALA A 158 -10.29 -5.52 15.64
C ALA A 158 -8.82 -5.42 15.18
N GLU A 159 -8.17 -4.29 15.43
CA GLU A 159 -6.74 -4.07 15.06
C GLU A 159 -5.81 -5.14 15.63
N ARG A 160 -5.97 -5.51 16.91
CA ARG A 160 -5.19 -6.60 17.50
C ARG A 160 -5.35 -7.93 16.76
N LYS A 161 -6.51 -8.19 16.16
CA LYS A 161 -6.73 -9.42 15.38
C LYS A 161 -5.96 -9.37 14.06
N VAL A 162 -5.95 -8.23 13.37
CA VAL A 162 -5.16 -8.07 12.13
C VAL A 162 -3.67 -8.20 12.41
N LEU A 163 -3.19 -7.59 13.51
CA LEU A 163 -1.77 -7.69 13.91
C LEU A 163 -1.38 -9.12 14.29
N SER A 164 -2.18 -9.81 15.11
CA SER A 164 -1.92 -11.21 15.44
C SER A 164 -1.96 -12.11 14.21
N GLU A 165 -2.89 -11.89 13.27
CA GLU A 165 -2.92 -12.64 12.01
C GLU A 165 -1.70 -12.32 11.11
N TYR A 166 -1.15 -11.11 11.19
CA TYR A 166 0.07 -10.74 10.48
C TYR A 166 1.30 -11.43 11.08
N GLU A 167 1.39 -11.50 12.41
CA GLU A 167 2.42 -12.25 13.14
C GLU A 167 2.35 -13.75 12.78
N ASP A 168 1.15 -14.35 12.87
CA ASP A 168 0.89 -15.74 12.47
C ASP A 168 1.35 -16.01 11.02
N PHE A 169 1.06 -15.09 10.09
CA PHE A 169 1.52 -15.18 8.70
C PHE A 169 3.04 -15.08 8.57
N GLN A 170 3.70 -14.18 9.31
CA GLN A 170 5.14 -14.01 9.25
C GLN A 170 5.87 -15.29 9.69
N GLU A 171 5.40 -15.92 10.76
CA GLU A 171 5.93 -17.21 11.23
C GLU A 171 5.72 -18.31 10.20
N TRP A 172 4.50 -18.42 9.67
CA TRP A 172 4.16 -19.39 8.62
C TRP A 172 4.99 -19.23 7.35
N TYR A 173 5.16 -17.99 6.91
CA TYR A 173 5.92 -17.69 5.73
C TYR A 173 7.42 -17.98 5.93
N ALA A 174 7.97 -17.67 7.10
CA ALA A 174 9.35 -17.96 7.44
C ALA A 174 9.62 -19.48 7.46
N GLU A 175 8.73 -20.29 8.02
CA GLU A 175 8.87 -21.75 8.00
C GLU A 175 8.80 -22.33 6.59
N LYS A 176 7.82 -21.90 5.78
CA LYS A 176 7.68 -22.33 4.39
C LYS A 176 8.96 -22.03 3.60
N ARG A 177 9.49 -20.82 3.73
CA ARG A 177 10.75 -20.41 3.08
C ARG A 177 11.95 -21.24 3.53
N ARG A 178 12.06 -21.56 4.82
CA ARG A 178 13.12 -22.45 5.34
C ARG A 178 13.00 -23.86 4.76
N ALA A 179 11.78 -24.39 4.67
CA ALA A 179 11.51 -25.70 4.06
C ALA A 179 11.87 -25.72 2.56
N ASP A 180 11.70 -24.61 1.86
CA ASP A 180 12.08 -24.42 0.46
C ASP A 180 13.60 -24.17 0.27
N GLY A 181 14.38 -24.13 1.36
CA GLY A 181 15.85 -24.04 1.34
C GLY A 181 16.42 -22.62 1.30
N PHE A 182 15.60 -21.58 1.53
CA PHE A 182 16.07 -20.19 1.59
C PHE A 182 16.88 -19.93 2.88
N VAL A 183 17.96 -19.14 2.77
CA VAL A 183 18.77 -18.70 3.91
C VAL A 183 18.23 -17.39 4.50
N GLU A 184 18.70 -17.02 5.69
CA GLU A 184 18.14 -15.91 6.47
C GLU A 184 18.11 -14.55 5.74
N ASP A 185 19.09 -14.28 4.88
CA ASP A 185 19.16 -13.04 4.09
C ASP A 185 18.11 -13.01 2.96
N ASP A 186 17.79 -14.17 2.39
CA ASP A 186 16.73 -14.31 1.38
C ASP A 186 15.34 -14.07 2.00
N LEU A 187 15.17 -14.25 3.31
CA LEU A 187 13.90 -13.96 4.00
C LEU A 187 13.60 -12.45 4.04
N ARG A 188 14.65 -11.61 3.93
CA ARG A 188 14.51 -10.15 3.98
C ARG A 188 14.19 -9.60 2.59
N ASN A 189 14.88 -10.09 1.56
CA ASN A 189 14.74 -9.64 0.17
C ASN A 189 13.68 -10.41 -0.63
N VAL A 190 12.41 -10.28 -0.27
CA VAL A 190 11.33 -10.97 -0.98
C VAL A 190 10.71 -10.06 -2.04
N PRO A 191 10.69 -10.46 -3.32
CA PRO A 191 9.95 -9.73 -4.34
C PRO A 191 8.48 -9.57 -3.95
N VAL A 192 7.93 -8.36 -4.06
CA VAL A 192 6.53 -8.07 -3.68
C VAL A 192 5.52 -9.05 -4.31
N PRO A 193 5.64 -9.46 -5.58
CA PRO A 193 4.72 -10.45 -6.16
C PRO A 193 4.72 -11.81 -5.43
N GLU A 194 5.89 -12.30 -5.01
CA GLU A 194 6.01 -13.55 -4.26
C GLU A 194 5.38 -13.44 -2.87
N LEU A 195 5.61 -12.30 -2.20
CA LEU A 195 5.00 -12.02 -0.91
C LEU A 195 3.47 -11.97 -1.00
N LEU A 196 2.91 -11.27 -1.99
CA LEU A 196 1.47 -11.20 -2.20
C LEU A 196 0.85 -12.56 -2.48
N GLN A 197 1.53 -13.38 -3.30
CA GLN A 197 1.11 -14.74 -3.57
C GLN A 197 1.08 -15.58 -2.28
N ALA A 198 2.10 -15.48 -1.44
CA ALA A 198 2.16 -16.16 -0.16
C ALA A 198 1.04 -15.71 0.80
N MET A 199 0.73 -14.41 0.86
CA MET A 199 -0.39 -13.89 1.66
C MET A 199 -1.72 -14.48 1.20
N LEU A 200 -1.95 -14.54 -0.12
CA LEU A 200 -3.17 -15.12 -0.69
C LEU A 200 -3.29 -16.62 -0.39
N GLU A 201 -2.20 -17.37 -0.49
CA GLU A 201 -2.14 -18.79 -0.14
C GLU A 201 -2.46 -19.02 1.34
N TRP A 202 -1.89 -18.21 2.23
CA TRP A 202 -2.15 -18.30 3.66
C TRP A 202 -3.62 -17.99 3.99
N MET A 203 -4.21 -16.97 3.35
CA MET A 203 -5.65 -16.69 3.47
C MET A 203 -6.51 -17.87 2.97
N ALA A 204 -6.14 -18.46 1.84
CA ALA A 204 -6.85 -19.60 1.25
C ALA A 204 -6.73 -20.90 2.08
N ALA A 205 -5.60 -21.08 2.78
CA ALA A 205 -5.37 -22.17 3.72
C ALA A 205 -6.16 -22.03 5.03
N GLY A 206 -6.97 -20.98 5.18
CA GLY A 206 -7.79 -20.75 6.37
C GLY A 206 -7.07 -20.03 7.49
N ARG A 207 -5.96 -19.33 7.19
CA ARG A 207 -5.13 -18.60 8.17
C ARG A 207 -4.58 -19.53 9.26
N PRO A 208 -3.79 -20.55 8.88
CA PRO A 208 -3.21 -21.47 9.86
C PRO A 208 -2.33 -20.72 10.85
N ARG A 209 -2.39 -21.15 12.11
CA ARG A 209 -1.42 -20.83 13.14
C ARG A 209 -0.42 -21.97 13.21
N LEU A 210 0.84 -21.62 13.40
CA LEU A 210 1.86 -22.58 13.80
C LEU A 210 1.97 -22.65 15.32
#